data_AF-A0A7S0LKS1-F1
#
_entry.id   AF-A0A7S0LKS1-F1
#
_cell.length_a   1.000
_cell.length_b   1.000
_cell.length_c   1.000
_cell.angle_alpha   90.00
_cell.angle_beta   90.00
_cell.angle_gamma   90.00
#
_symmetry.space_group_name_H-M   'P 1'
#
loop_
_entity.id
_entity.type
_entity.pdbx_description
1 polymer ?
#
loop_
_entity_poly.entity_id
_entity_poly.type
_entity_poly.pdbx_seq_one_letter_code
_entity_poly.pdbx_strand_id
1 'polypeptide(L)'
;RQLCAYGALRVWQRRGEPAISAELVATRAGHTQVVDWLKATRAYTTPLHYADVLTPARARALLRGGANVHARSMDLSVTPIEIATELMSSGTSPTGSAADLIMQAGRPWSRETHYLFPAASRRYAVQLLFLGAALARSERFFTHSHALEDVWVDLVMPHAVERPYDRFR
;
A
#
# COMPACT_ATOMS: atom_id res chain seq x y z
N ARG A 1 -0.61 10.43 -21.61
CA ARG A 1 0.16 10.64 -20.36
C ARG A 1 0.48 9.29 -19.69
N GLN A 2 1.23 8.38 -20.34
CA GLN A 2 1.46 7.01 -19.82
C GLN A 2 2.91 6.49 -19.95
N LEU A 3 3.89 7.35 -20.24
CA LEU A 3 5.31 6.94 -20.36
C LEU A 3 6.01 6.77 -19.01
N CYS A 4 5.37 7.14 -17.90
CA CYS A 4 5.99 7.24 -16.57
C CYS A 4 5.23 6.43 -15.50
N ALA A 5 4.46 5.42 -15.88
CA ALA A 5 3.84 4.50 -14.93
C ALA A 5 4.86 3.46 -14.45
N TYR A 6 4.68 2.95 -13.23
CA TYR A 6 5.40 1.77 -12.75
C TYR A 6 5.42 0.66 -13.82
N GLY A 7 6.61 0.14 -14.13
CA GLY A 7 6.82 -0.87 -15.19
C GLY A 7 7.22 -0.30 -16.55
N ALA A 8 7.28 1.02 -16.74
CA ALA A 8 7.83 1.61 -17.95
C ALA A 8 9.35 1.36 -18.04
N LEU A 9 9.80 0.88 -19.21
CA LEU A 9 11.23 0.71 -19.48
C LEU A 9 11.93 2.07 -19.50
N ARG A 10 12.87 2.26 -18.58
CA ARG A 10 13.70 3.48 -18.49
C ARG A 10 14.98 3.41 -19.32
N VAL A 11 15.29 2.24 -19.85
CA VAL A 11 16.42 1.99 -20.74
C VAL A 11 15.93 1.11 -21.88
N TRP A 12 16.24 1.48 -23.12
CA TRP A 12 15.92 0.70 -24.30
C TRP A 12 17.11 0.71 -25.26
N GLN A 13 17.16 -0.30 -26.13
CA GLN A 13 18.20 -0.42 -27.15
C GLN A 13 17.56 -0.50 -28.53
N ARG A 14 18.04 0.33 -29.46
CA ARG A 14 17.73 0.20 -30.89
C ARG A 14 18.78 -0.68 -31.56
N ARG A 15 18.37 -1.43 -32.58
CA ARG A 15 19.26 -2.38 -33.26
C ARG A 15 20.46 -1.63 -33.88
N GLY A 16 21.68 -2.01 -33.49
CA GLY A 16 22.91 -1.38 -33.96
C GLY A 16 23.32 -0.10 -33.23
N GLU A 17 22.56 0.33 -32.22
CA GLU A 17 22.86 1.52 -31.42
C GLU A 17 23.18 1.15 -29.95
N PRO A 18 23.97 1.96 -29.23
CA PRO A 18 24.14 1.81 -27.79
C PRO A 18 22.80 1.98 -27.05
N ALA A 19 22.67 1.37 -25.88
CA ALA A 19 21.47 1.53 -25.05
C ALA A 19 21.28 3.00 -24.64
N ILE A 20 20.04 3.48 -24.73
CA ILE A 20 19.66 4.85 -24.38
C ILE A 20 18.75 4.81 -23.16
N SER A 21 19.02 5.68 -22.18
CA SER A 21 18.14 5.85 -21.02
C SER A 21 17.21 7.05 -21.19
N ALA A 22 16.04 6.96 -20.55
CA ALA A 22 15.09 8.08 -20.45
C ALA A 22 15.76 9.32 -19.81
N GLU A 23 16.63 9.10 -18.83
CA GLU A 23 17.42 10.15 -18.18
C GLU A 23 18.35 10.86 -19.17
N LEU A 24 19.05 10.11 -20.04
CA LEU A 24 19.94 10.67 -21.06
C LEU A 24 19.16 11.47 -22.09
N VAL A 25 18.00 10.98 -22.54
CA VAL A 25 17.13 11.71 -23.48
C VAL A 25 16.60 12.98 -22.86
N ALA A 26 16.09 12.93 -21.62
CA ALA A 26 15.61 14.10 -20.89
C ALA A 26 16.73 15.13 -20.67
N THR A 27 17.96 14.67 -20.38
CA THR A 27 19.14 15.53 -20.22
C THR A 27 19.48 16.24 -21.53
N ARG A 28 19.54 15.52 -22.66
CA ARG A 28 19.82 16.11 -23.98
C ARG A 28 18.75 17.09 -24.43
N ALA A 29 17.50 16.86 -24.02
CA ALA A 29 16.37 17.76 -24.31
C ALA A 29 16.27 18.95 -23.33
N GLY A 30 17.13 19.03 -22.31
CA GLY A 30 17.10 20.12 -21.31
C GLY A 30 15.93 20.04 -20.31
N HIS A 31 15.30 18.87 -20.14
CA HIS A 31 14.16 18.70 -19.24
C HIS A 31 14.58 18.36 -17.80
N THR A 32 15.11 19.37 -17.09
CA THR A 32 15.67 19.21 -15.74
C THR A 32 14.71 18.56 -14.73
N GLN A 33 13.45 19.03 -14.66
CA GLN A 33 12.44 18.46 -13.76
C GLN A 33 12.18 16.97 -14.02
N VAL A 34 12.22 16.54 -15.28
CA VAL A 34 12.03 15.13 -15.65
C VAL A 34 13.26 14.30 -15.24
N VAL A 35 14.47 14.86 -15.40
CA VAL A 35 15.70 14.21 -14.96
C VAL A 35 15.70 14.00 -13.44
N ASP A 36 15.32 15.02 -12.67
CA ASP A 36 15.29 14.94 -11.21
C ASP A 36 14.25 13.93 -10.74
N TRP A 37 13.06 13.93 -11.35
CA TRP A 37 12.02 12.94 -11.06
C TRP A 37 12.47 11.51 -11.41
N LEU A 38 13.12 11.29 -12.55
CA LEU A 38 13.63 9.97 -12.94
C LEU A 38 14.68 9.45 -11.95
N LYS A 39 15.59 10.32 -11.50
CA LYS A 39 16.59 10.00 -10.48
C LYS A 39 15.95 9.65 -9.15
N ALA A 40 15.03 10.50 -8.66
CA ALA A 40 14.36 10.33 -7.37
C ALA A 40 13.54 9.02 -7.31
N THR A 41 12.89 8.66 -8.41
CA THR A 41 12.01 7.49 -8.47
C THR A 41 12.72 6.21 -8.94
N ARG A 42 14.06 6.24 -9.11
CA ARG A 42 14.83 5.10 -9.66
C ARG A 42 14.72 3.83 -8.80
N ALA A 43 14.56 4.00 -7.50
CA ALA A 43 14.47 2.89 -6.55
C ALA A 43 13.03 2.37 -6.33
N TYR A 44 12.02 2.94 -7.01
CA TYR A 44 10.62 2.58 -6.78
C TYR A 44 10.28 1.23 -7.40
N THR A 45 9.94 0.25 -6.55
CA THR A 45 9.72 -1.15 -6.96
C THR A 45 8.26 -1.57 -6.99
N THR A 46 7.33 -0.69 -6.61
CA THR A 46 5.89 -0.98 -6.68
C THR A 46 5.12 0.25 -7.13
N PRO A 47 3.91 0.10 -7.70
CA PRO A 47 3.08 1.25 -8.03
C PRO A 47 2.77 2.16 -6.83
N LEU A 48 2.73 1.61 -5.60
CA LEU A 48 2.41 2.37 -4.39
C LEU A 48 3.43 3.46 -4.04
N HIS A 49 4.67 3.35 -4.53
CA HIS A 49 5.67 4.40 -4.31
C HIS A 49 5.28 5.73 -4.99
N TYR A 50 4.45 5.68 -6.03
CA TYR A 50 3.99 6.87 -6.76
C TYR A 50 2.73 7.47 -6.11
N ALA A 51 2.73 7.60 -4.78
CA ALA A 51 1.56 7.99 -3.99
C ALA A 51 1.06 9.42 -4.30
N ASP A 52 1.95 10.29 -4.79
CA ASP A 52 1.70 11.66 -5.20
C ASP A 52 0.85 11.77 -6.48
N VAL A 53 0.98 10.81 -7.39
CA VAL A 53 0.27 10.79 -8.69
C VAL A 53 -0.80 9.70 -8.78
N LEU A 54 -0.86 8.79 -7.80
CA LEU A 54 -1.87 7.73 -7.75
C LEU A 54 -3.25 8.29 -7.41
N THR A 55 -4.28 7.84 -8.14
CA THR A 55 -5.66 8.10 -7.74
C THR A 55 -6.01 7.26 -6.50
N PRO A 56 -6.88 7.77 -5.60
CA PRO A 56 -7.35 7.00 -4.44
C PRO A 56 -7.98 5.65 -4.83
N ALA A 57 -8.74 5.62 -5.93
CA ALA A 57 -9.35 4.39 -6.43
C ALA A 57 -8.30 3.36 -6.85
N ARG A 58 -7.21 3.79 -7.50
CA ARG A 58 -6.12 2.90 -7.91
C ARG A 58 -5.32 2.40 -6.70
N ALA A 59 -5.01 3.28 -5.75
CA ALA A 59 -4.36 2.91 -4.50
C ALA A 59 -5.18 1.86 -3.75
N ARG A 60 -6.49 2.10 -3.56
CA ARG A 60 -7.41 1.15 -2.93
C ARG A 60 -7.43 -0.21 -3.65
N ALA A 61 -7.46 -0.22 -4.98
CA ALA A 61 -7.44 -1.45 -5.76
C ALA A 61 -6.13 -2.25 -5.55
N LEU A 62 -4.99 -1.57 -5.56
CA LEU A 62 -3.67 -2.18 -5.29
C LEU A 62 -3.60 -2.76 -3.86
N LEU A 63 -4.04 -1.99 -2.86
CA LEU A 63 -4.05 -2.41 -1.46
C LEU A 63 -4.95 -3.63 -1.23
N ARG A 64 -6.16 -3.63 -1.82
CA ARG A 64 -7.07 -4.80 -1.80
C ARG A 64 -6.54 -5.99 -2.61
N GLY A 65 -5.59 -5.74 -3.50
CA GLY A 65 -4.84 -6.76 -4.25
C GLY A 65 -3.62 -7.31 -3.51
N GLY A 66 -3.30 -6.83 -2.31
CA GLY A 66 -2.15 -7.32 -1.53
C GLY A 66 -0.83 -6.56 -1.76
N ALA A 67 -0.86 -5.40 -2.42
CA ALA A 67 0.35 -4.60 -2.62
C ALA A 67 1.02 -4.24 -1.28
N ASN A 68 2.34 -4.46 -1.21
CA ASN A 68 3.13 -4.28 0.01
C ASN A 68 3.52 -2.81 0.22
N VAL A 69 3.05 -2.21 1.33
CA VAL A 69 3.34 -0.82 1.71
C VAL A 69 4.74 -0.63 2.29
N HIS A 70 5.43 -1.71 2.62
CA HIS A 70 6.81 -1.74 3.10
C HIS A 70 7.79 -2.25 2.04
N ALA A 71 7.35 -2.41 0.78
CA ALA A 71 8.23 -2.83 -0.30
C ALA A 71 9.38 -1.83 -0.49
N ARG A 72 10.61 -2.34 -0.64
CA ARG A 72 11.82 -1.57 -0.91
C ARG A 72 12.76 -2.39 -1.80
N SER A 73 13.53 -1.72 -2.65
CA SER A 73 14.49 -2.35 -3.58
C SER A 73 15.76 -2.82 -2.87
N MET A 74 16.27 -1.96 -2.01
CA MET A 74 17.46 -2.15 -1.17
C MET A 74 17.10 -1.71 0.25
N ASP A 75 17.85 -2.16 1.25
CA ASP A 75 17.52 -1.91 2.67
C ASP A 75 17.34 -0.43 3.02
N LEU A 76 18.07 0.46 2.34
CA LEU A 76 18.02 1.92 2.51
C LEU A 76 17.11 2.65 1.52
N SER A 77 16.43 1.93 0.61
CA SER A 77 15.48 2.56 -0.30
C SER A 77 14.16 2.85 0.40
N VAL A 78 13.56 3.98 0.03
CA VAL A 78 12.30 4.45 0.61
C VAL A 78 11.16 3.49 0.30
N THR A 79 10.29 3.28 1.27
CA THR A 79 9.06 2.51 1.15
C THR A 79 7.86 3.38 0.77
N PRO A 80 6.79 2.78 0.22
CA PRO A 80 5.54 3.50 -0.02
C PRO A 80 4.97 4.19 1.23
N ILE A 81 5.06 3.57 2.41
CA ILE A 81 4.54 4.16 3.64
C ILE A 81 5.37 5.36 4.12
N GLU A 82 6.69 5.37 3.90
CA GLU A 82 7.56 6.51 4.20
C GLU A 82 7.23 7.70 3.28
N ILE A 83 7.05 7.45 1.97
CA ILE A 83 6.61 8.48 1.01
C ILE A 83 5.23 9.04 1.42
N ALA A 84 4.29 8.16 1.74
CA ALA A 84 2.96 8.58 2.17
C ALA A 84 3.01 9.41 3.46
N THR A 85 3.89 9.05 4.40
CA THR A 85 4.08 9.80 5.65
C THR A 85 4.58 11.21 5.36
N GLU A 86 5.61 11.35 4.51
CA GLU A 86 6.15 12.65 4.09
C GLU A 86 5.07 13.53 3.43
N LEU A 87 4.30 12.97 2.49
CA LEU A 87 3.23 13.68 1.78
C LEU A 87 2.08 14.14 2.69
N MET A 88 1.80 13.39 3.75
CA MET A 88 0.79 13.76 4.74
C MET A 88 1.33 14.81 5.72
N SER A 89 2.59 14.69 6.14
CA SER A 89 3.27 15.67 7.00
C SER A 89 3.48 17.03 6.33
N SER A 90 3.69 17.07 5.01
CA SER A 90 3.81 18.31 4.26
C SER A 90 2.48 19.04 4.05
N GLY A 91 1.34 18.44 4.43
CA GLY A 91 0.00 18.99 4.22
C GLY A 91 -0.45 18.97 2.76
N THR A 92 0.29 18.28 1.88
CA THR A 92 0.01 18.24 0.43
C THR A 92 -1.13 17.27 0.10
N SER A 93 -1.42 16.33 0.98
CA SER A 93 -2.38 15.24 0.73
C SER A 93 -3.60 15.31 1.66
N PRO A 94 -4.83 15.45 1.11
CA PRO A 94 -6.04 15.44 1.92
C PRO A 94 -6.41 14.03 2.41
N THR A 95 -7.32 13.94 3.38
CA THR A 95 -7.97 12.69 3.77
C THR A 95 -8.65 12.03 2.56
N GLY A 96 -8.50 10.72 2.43
CA GLY A 96 -8.96 9.93 1.30
C GLY A 96 -8.03 9.95 0.09
N SER A 97 -6.90 10.66 0.13
CA SER A 97 -5.84 10.60 -0.89
C SER A 97 -5.19 9.22 -0.97
N ALA A 98 -4.41 8.96 -2.02
CA ALA A 98 -3.63 7.72 -2.11
C ALA A 98 -2.64 7.56 -0.93
N ALA A 99 -2.00 8.66 -0.50
CA ALA A 99 -1.10 8.67 0.65
C ALA A 99 -1.83 8.29 1.95
N ASP A 100 -2.99 8.88 2.23
CA ASP A 100 -3.81 8.53 3.40
C ASP A 100 -4.21 7.04 3.40
N LEU A 101 -4.64 6.51 2.24
CA LEU A 101 -4.98 5.08 2.14
C LEU A 101 -3.77 4.16 2.37
N ILE A 102 -2.57 4.55 1.92
CA ILE A 102 -1.33 3.80 2.17
C ILE A 102 -1.00 3.81 3.66
N MET A 103 -1.10 4.96 4.34
CA MET A 103 -0.91 5.05 5.78
C MET A 103 -1.92 4.19 6.55
N GLN A 104 -3.21 4.26 6.19
CA GLN A 104 -4.25 3.42 6.79
C GLN A 104 -3.97 1.93 6.56
N ALA A 105 -3.40 1.56 5.42
CA ALA A 105 -3.04 0.18 5.15
C ALA A 105 -1.84 -0.32 5.97
N GLY A 106 -0.98 0.56 6.47
CA GLY A 106 0.08 0.19 7.40
C GLY A 106 -0.40 -0.15 8.82
N ARG A 107 -1.66 0.17 9.14
CA ARG A 107 -2.25 -0.09 10.46
C ARG A 107 -2.80 -1.52 10.57
N PRO A 108 -2.85 -2.09 11.80
CA PRO A 108 -3.52 -3.36 12.07
C PRO A 108 -4.99 -3.36 11.62
N TRP A 109 -5.59 -4.55 11.59
CA TRP A 109 -7.01 -4.70 11.28
C TRP A 109 -7.85 -3.94 12.32
N SER A 110 -8.80 -3.14 11.86
CA SER A 110 -9.79 -2.46 12.70
C SER A 110 -11.05 -2.15 11.88
N ARG A 111 -12.09 -1.63 12.55
CA ARG A 111 -13.33 -1.16 11.90
C ARG A 111 -13.06 -0.04 10.88
N GLU A 112 -11.98 0.71 11.04
CA GLU A 112 -11.58 1.78 10.13
C GLU A 112 -10.71 1.29 8.98
N THR A 113 -10.00 0.17 9.10
CA THR A 113 -8.99 -0.25 8.10
C THR A 113 -9.37 -1.53 7.36
N HIS A 114 -10.34 -2.30 7.87
CA HIS A 114 -10.71 -3.63 7.33
C HIS A 114 -11.03 -3.62 5.83
N TYR A 115 -11.60 -2.52 5.31
CA TYR A 115 -11.99 -2.40 3.91
C TYR A 115 -10.79 -2.34 2.93
N LEU A 116 -9.59 -2.04 3.44
CA LEU A 116 -8.32 -2.00 2.70
C LEU A 116 -7.57 -3.34 2.70
N PHE A 117 -7.98 -4.31 3.52
CA PHE A 117 -7.33 -5.62 3.57
C PHE A 117 -7.54 -6.40 2.27
N PRO A 118 -6.65 -7.32 1.89
CA PRO A 118 -6.85 -8.20 0.74
C PRO A 118 -8.10 -9.08 0.86
N ALA A 119 -8.61 -9.56 -0.28
CA ALA A 119 -9.86 -10.34 -0.29
C ALA A 119 -9.80 -11.60 0.59
N ALA A 120 -8.67 -12.31 0.59
CA ALA A 120 -8.45 -13.48 1.43
C ALA A 120 -8.49 -13.12 2.93
N SER A 121 -7.73 -12.09 3.36
CA SER A 121 -7.74 -11.62 4.74
C SER A 121 -9.12 -11.14 5.19
N ARG A 122 -9.89 -10.45 4.32
CA ARG A 122 -11.26 -10.03 4.66
C ARG A 122 -12.20 -11.23 4.83
N ARG A 123 -12.08 -12.27 4.00
CA ARG A 123 -12.86 -13.51 4.16
C ARG A 123 -12.52 -14.21 5.47
N TYR A 124 -11.24 -14.28 5.81
CA TYR A 124 -10.78 -14.85 7.06
C TYR A 124 -11.27 -14.05 8.27
N ALA A 125 -11.20 -12.72 8.21
CA ALA A 125 -11.75 -11.83 9.23
C ALA A 125 -13.24 -12.10 9.49
N VAL A 126 -14.05 -12.29 8.43
CA VAL A 126 -15.47 -12.64 8.57
C VAL A 126 -15.66 -13.97 9.32
N GLN A 127 -14.83 -14.98 9.05
CA GLN A 127 -14.90 -16.25 9.78
C GLN A 127 -14.59 -16.06 11.27
N LEU A 128 -13.54 -15.30 11.59
CA LEU A 128 -13.20 -14.99 12.97
C LEU A 128 -14.29 -14.18 13.68
N LEU A 129 -14.94 -13.24 13.00
CA LEU A 129 -16.06 -12.49 13.57
C LEU A 129 -17.24 -13.42 13.91
N PHE A 130 -17.56 -14.38 13.06
CA PHE A 130 -18.59 -15.38 13.37
C PHE A 130 -18.21 -16.25 14.58
N LEU A 131 -16.94 -16.65 14.68
CA LEU A 131 -16.45 -17.40 15.84
C LEU A 131 -16.53 -16.59 17.13
N GLY A 132 -16.09 -15.33 17.11
CA GLY A 132 -16.19 -14.44 18.26
C GLY A 132 -17.64 -14.24 18.71
N ALA A 133 -18.54 -14.02 17.75
CA ALA A 133 -19.96 -13.86 18.02
C ALA A 133 -20.62 -15.15 18.56
N ALA A 134 -20.20 -16.32 18.06
CA ALA A 134 -20.66 -17.61 18.59
C ALA A 134 -20.16 -17.85 20.02
N LEU A 135 -18.90 -17.50 20.31
CA LEU A 135 -18.32 -17.60 21.65
C LEU A 135 -19.01 -16.67 22.64
N ALA A 136 -19.27 -15.42 22.24
CA ALA A 136 -19.95 -14.41 23.06
C ALA A 136 -21.38 -14.83 23.44
N ARG A 137 -22.07 -15.55 22.56
CA ARG A 137 -23.41 -16.07 22.79
C ARG A 137 -23.44 -17.44 23.47
N SER A 138 -22.29 -18.05 23.77
CA SER A 138 -22.26 -19.30 24.52
C SER A 138 -22.76 -19.09 25.96
N GLU A 139 -23.32 -20.15 26.57
CA GLU A 139 -23.86 -20.09 27.94
C GLU A 139 -22.86 -19.53 28.95
N ARG A 140 -21.56 -19.81 28.74
CA ARG A 140 -20.47 -19.33 29.58
C ARG A 140 -20.30 -17.81 29.60
N PHE A 141 -20.60 -17.14 28.49
CA PHE A 141 -20.34 -15.70 28.31
C PHE A 141 -21.59 -14.88 28.03
N PHE A 142 -22.77 -15.51 28.04
CA PHE A 142 -24.04 -14.88 27.63
C PHE A 142 -24.31 -13.53 28.32
N THR A 143 -24.07 -13.44 29.63
CA THR A 143 -24.26 -12.21 30.44
C THR A 143 -23.26 -11.10 30.10
N HIS A 144 -22.16 -11.42 29.44
CA HIS A 144 -21.09 -10.49 29.04
C HIS A 144 -20.88 -10.48 27.52
N SER A 145 -21.88 -10.91 26.75
CA SER A 145 -21.79 -11.10 25.30
C SER A 145 -21.24 -9.86 24.57
N HIS A 146 -21.78 -8.67 24.85
CA HIS A 146 -21.29 -7.42 24.25
C HIS A 146 -19.83 -7.09 24.61
N ALA A 147 -19.45 -7.26 25.87
CA ALA A 147 -18.06 -7.01 26.30
C ALA A 147 -17.09 -7.97 25.61
N LEU A 148 -17.49 -9.23 25.41
CA LEU A 148 -16.66 -10.19 24.68
C LEU A 148 -16.60 -9.85 23.18
N GLU A 149 -17.71 -9.41 22.58
CA GLU A 149 -17.72 -8.95 21.19
C GLU A 149 -16.77 -7.76 20.97
N ASP A 150 -16.80 -6.77 21.87
CA ASP A 150 -15.90 -5.61 21.79
C ASP A 150 -14.43 -6.02 21.97
N VAL A 151 -14.11 -6.82 22.99
CA VAL A 151 -12.75 -7.35 23.18
C VAL A 151 -12.29 -8.17 21.98
N TRP A 152 -13.18 -8.97 21.38
CA TRP A 152 -12.86 -9.75 20.20
C TRP A 152 -12.49 -8.84 19.02
N VAL A 153 -13.32 -7.84 18.74
CA VAL A 153 -13.10 -6.93 17.60
C VAL A 153 -11.90 -6.02 17.82
N ASP A 154 -11.70 -5.51 19.02
CA ASP A 154 -10.74 -4.44 19.29
C ASP A 154 -9.38 -4.96 19.79
N LEU A 155 -9.31 -6.18 20.35
CA LEU A 155 -8.08 -6.78 20.84
C LEU A 155 -7.68 -8.07 20.09
N VAL A 156 -8.62 -8.96 19.74
CA VAL A 156 -8.27 -10.23 19.09
C VAL A 156 -8.03 -10.04 17.60
N MET A 157 -8.98 -9.41 16.90
CA MET A 157 -8.93 -9.26 15.44
C MET A 157 -7.67 -8.53 14.92
N PRO A 158 -7.16 -7.46 15.56
CA PRO A 158 -5.94 -6.77 15.10
C PRO A 158 -4.69 -7.65 15.09
N HIS A 159 -4.64 -8.66 15.98
CA HIS A 159 -3.53 -9.62 16.05
C HIS A 159 -3.77 -10.87 15.21
N ALA A 160 -5.04 -11.26 15.02
CA ALA A 160 -5.38 -12.47 14.29
C ALA A 160 -5.42 -12.28 12.76
N VAL A 161 -5.77 -11.08 12.28
CA VAL A 161 -5.93 -10.81 10.84
C VAL A 161 -4.71 -10.06 10.30
N GLU A 162 -3.83 -10.80 9.63
CA GLU A 162 -2.64 -10.23 8.98
C GLU A 162 -2.88 -9.81 7.53
N ARG A 163 -2.04 -8.86 7.07
CA ARG A 163 -1.87 -8.57 5.66
C ARG A 163 -0.83 -9.53 5.09
N PRO A 164 -1.20 -10.42 4.16
CA PRO A 164 -0.22 -11.13 3.37
C PRO A 164 0.40 -10.11 2.43
N TYR A 165 1.52 -9.52 2.85
CA TYR A 165 2.41 -8.88 1.90
C TYR A 165 3.06 -10.00 1.10
N ASP A 166 3.09 -9.88 -0.23
CA ASP A 166 3.90 -10.76 -1.08
C ASP A 166 5.35 -10.70 -0.54
N ARG A 167 5.75 -11.72 0.22
CA ARG A 167 7.11 -11.81 0.78
C ARG A 167 8.13 -12.16 -0.30
N PHE A 168 7.67 -12.63 -1.46
CA PHE A 168 8.52 -13.07 -2.57
C PHE A 168 7.79 -12.87 -3.91
N ARG A 169 8.27 -11.91 -4.70
CA ARG A 169 8.29 -11.95 -6.17
C ARG A 169 9.59 -11.33 -6.64
#